data_AF-A0A3A4VAR1-F1
#
_entry.id   AF-A0A3A4VAR1-F1
#
_cell.length_a   1.000
_cell.length_b   1.000
_cell.length_c   1.000
_cell.angle_alpha   90.00
_cell.angle_beta   90.00
_cell.angle_gamma   90.00
#
_symmetry.space_group_name_H-M   'P 1'
#
loop_
_entity.id
_entity.type
_entity.pdbx_description
1 polymer ?
#
loop_
_entity_poly.entity_id
_entity_poly.type
_entity_poly.pdbx_seq_one_letter_code
_entity_poly.pdbx_strand_id
1 'polypeptide(L)'
;MSWTLISVILFFIFFYALDRRIKRIEEARGRGFSWAFNIDALESVLQSEMFGRITGIKSAEKGRPYKEWTEAEKNIWHKKYHETIAPKTQVRLTYLVSEDAFFVKGKDAPSVVLHDVLGSSYIYTINVIGDKNEIESYLEFGLTDRIKKDKGIYQRVITGYLKEHKGISETGDFKVLFDLPFTRNNMSDEDFKSLGYDIEHMGGDDIYQDDFGETHSLLRITTLKKNGAKIWFGN
;
A
#
# COMPACT_ATOMS: atom_id res chain seq x y z
N MET A 1 -50.47 -18.90 -25.58
CA MET A 1 -49.12 -18.49 -25.13
C MET A 1 -48.91 -19.07 -23.75
N SER A 2 -47.94 -19.96 -23.54
CA SER A 2 -47.80 -20.63 -22.23
C SER A 2 -47.30 -19.63 -21.18
N TRP A 3 -47.73 -19.80 -19.93
CA TRP A 3 -47.24 -19.02 -18.79
C TRP A 3 -45.71 -19.02 -18.69
N THR A 4 -45.06 -20.11 -19.10
CA THR A 4 -43.60 -20.22 -19.22
C THR A 4 -43.01 -19.21 -20.19
N LEU A 5 -43.61 -19.00 -21.37
CA LEU A 5 -43.10 -18.04 -22.36
C LEU A 5 -43.23 -16.60 -21.84
N ILE A 6 -44.34 -16.28 -21.16
CA ILE A 6 -44.58 -14.97 -20.56
C ILE A 6 -43.56 -14.69 -19.44
N SER A 7 -43.31 -15.67 -18.55
CA SER A 7 -42.32 -15.54 -17.48
C SER A 7 -40.89 -15.36 -18.00
N VAL A 8 -40.51 -16.06 -19.07
CA VAL A 8 -39.19 -15.89 -19.70
C VAL A 8 -39.05 -14.48 -20.29
N ILE A 9 -40.06 -13.97 -20.99
CA ILE A 9 -40.04 -12.62 -21.55
C ILE A 9 -39.92 -11.55 -20.44
N LEU A 10 -40.69 -11.69 -19.35
CA LEU A 10 -40.61 -10.76 -18.21
C LEU A 10 -39.24 -10.81 -17.53
N PHE A 11 -38.64 -12.00 -17.41
CA PHE A 11 -37.29 -12.16 -16.87
C PHE A 11 -36.24 -11.47 -17.74
N PHE A 12 -36.30 -11.64 -19.07
CA PHE A 12 -35.40 -10.94 -20.00
C PHE A 12 -35.57 -9.42 -19.96
N ILE A 13 -36.82 -8.91 -19.89
CA ILE A 13 -37.08 -7.47 -19.75
C ILE A 13 -36.50 -6.93 -18.44
N PHE A 14 -36.67 -7.68 -17.34
CA PHE A 14 -36.12 -7.31 -16.03
C PHE A 14 -34.59 -7.26 -16.06
N PHE A 15 -33.92 -8.30 -16.59
CA PHE A 15 -32.46 -8.32 -16.73
C PHE A 15 -31.94 -7.20 -17.62
N TYR A 16 -32.62 -6.92 -18.73
CA TYR A 16 -32.24 -5.84 -19.64
C TYR A 16 -32.39 -4.46 -19.00
N ALA A 17 -33.45 -4.25 -18.21
CA ALA A 17 -33.64 -3.02 -17.44
C ALA A 17 -32.58 -2.86 -16.34
N LEU A 18 -32.17 -3.96 -15.70
CA LEU A 18 -31.14 -4.00 -14.67
C LEU A 18 -29.75 -3.68 -15.25
N ASP A 19 -29.40 -4.29 -16.39
CA ASP A 19 -28.15 -4.04 -17.13
C ASP A 19 -28.04 -2.58 -17.58
N ARG A 20 -29.12 -2.00 -18.14
CA ARG A 20 -29.13 -0.56 -18.48
C ARG A 20 -28.96 0.35 -17.27
N ARG A 21 -29.52 -0.04 -16.12
CA ARG A 21 -29.42 0.75 -14.89
C ARG A 21 -28.00 0.67 -14.33
N ILE A 22 -27.38 -0.50 -14.35
CA ILE A 22 -25.96 -0.71 -14.00
C ILE A 22 -25.06 0.13 -14.91
N LYS A 23 -25.21 0.03 -16.24
CA LYS A 23 -24.42 0.82 -17.20
C LYS A 23 -24.56 2.31 -17.00
N ARG A 24 -25.77 2.83 -16.74
CA ARG A 24 -25.96 4.26 -16.42
C ARG A 24 -25.31 4.66 -15.11
N ILE A 25 -25.26 3.77 -14.12
CA ILE A 25 -24.57 4.01 -12.84
C ILE A 25 -23.05 4.03 -13.08
N GLU A 26 -22.52 3.11 -13.86
CA GLU A 26 -21.09 3.07 -14.28
C GLU A 26 -20.69 4.31 -15.11
N GLU A 27 -21.55 4.75 -16.04
CA GLU A 27 -21.35 5.95 -16.86
C GLU A 27 -21.45 7.25 -16.03
N ALA A 28 -22.36 7.31 -15.05
CA ALA A 28 -22.57 8.50 -14.22
C ALA A 28 -21.56 8.65 -13.08
N ARG A 29 -21.00 7.54 -12.57
CA ARG A 29 -20.15 7.51 -11.36
C ARG A 29 -18.69 7.18 -11.62
N GLY A 30 -18.34 6.89 -12.87
CA GLY A 30 -16.99 6.48 -13.27
C GLY A 30 -16.77 4.99 -13.06
N ARG A 31 -15.89 4.38 -13.87
CA ARG A 31 -15.50 2.98 -13.71
C ARG A 31 -14.88 2.79 -12.31
N GLY A 32 -15.29 1.75 -11.59
CA GLY A 32 -14.59 1.35 -10.38
C GLY A 32 -13.17 0.90 -10.74
N PHE A 33 -12.16 1.35 -9.99
CA PHE A 33 -10.76 0.99 -10.24
C PHE A 33 -10.18 0.30 -9.01
N SER A 34 -9.55 -0.86 -9.23
CA SER A 34 -8.75 -1.55 -8.23
C SER A 34 -7.30 -1.18 -8.39
N TRP A 35 -6.64 -0.77 -7.30
CA TRP A 35 -5.20 -0.53 -7.31
C TRP A 35 -4.53 -1.37 -6.24
N ALA A 36 -3.45 -2.04 -6.64
CA ALA A 36 -2.57 -2.76 -5.73
C ALA A 36 -1.18 -2.12 -5.78
N PHE A 37 -0.62 -1.84 -4.62
CA PHE A 37 0.75 -1.39 -4.49
C PHE A 37 1.39 -2.07 -3.29
N ASN A 38 2.71 -2.20 -3.36
CA ASN A 38 3.51 -2.79 -2.32
C ASN A 38 4.35 -1.69 -1.68
N ILE A 39 4.59 -1.83 -0.38
CA ILE A 39 5.40 -0.94 0.44
C ILE A 39 6.51 -1.78 1.06
N ASP A 40 7.75 -1.32 0.93
CA ASP A 40 8.92 -1.86 1.61
C ASP A 40 9.56 -0.75 2.44
N ALA A 41 9.51 -0.88 3.76
CA ALA A 41 10.07 0.06 4.72
C ALA A 41 11.37 -0.44 5.37
N LEU A 42 11.97 -1.52 4.85
CA LEU A 42 13.11 -2.20 5.48
C LEU A 42 14.30 -1.25 5.67
N GLU A 43 14.68 -0.50 4.63
CA GLU A 43 15.82 0.42 4.73
C GLU A 43 15.60 1.50 5.81
N SER A 44 14.36 1.98 5.98
CA SER A 44 14.01 2.92 7.06
C SER A 44 14.21 2.31 8.44
N VAL A 45 13.82 1.05 8.60
CA VAL A 45 14.00 0.28 9.84
C VAL A 45 15.48 0.05 10.11
N LEU A 46 16.26 -0.34 9.10
CA LEU A 46 17.69 -0.59 9.27
C LEU A 46 18.43 0.69 9.67
N GLN A 47 18.01 1.86 9.18
CA GLN A 47 18.58 3.15 9.58
C GLN A 47 18.00 3.73 10.89
N SER A 48 17.15 3.00 11.61
CA SER A 48 16.59 3.47 12.89
C SER A 48 17.61 3.35 14.02
N GLU A 49 17.71 4.41 14.83
CA GLU A 49 18.53 4.42 16.04
C GLU A 49 18.09 3.33 17.01
N MET A 50 16.77 3.20 17.21
CA MET A 50 16.17 2.17 18.06
C MET A 50 16.49 0.76 17.55
N PHE A 51 16.41 0.52 16.24
CA PHE A 51 16.82 -0.75 15.66
C PHE A 51 18.30 -1.07 15.96
N GLY A 52 19.18 -0.09 15.79
CA GLY A 52 20.60 -0.24 16.14
C GLY A 52 20.84 -0.59 17.60
N ARG A 53 20.10 0.02 18.52
CA ARG A 53 20.17 -0.27 19.97
C ARG A 53 19.70 -1.68 20.31
N ILE A 54 18.55 -2.10 19.78
CA ILE A 54 17.98 -3.44 20.03
C ILE A 54 18.91 -4.52 19.49
N THR A 55 19.48 -4.31 18.31
CA THR A 55 20.27 -5.33 17.62
C THR A 55 21.76 -5.30 17.96
N GLY A 56 22.24 -4.21 18.56
CA GLY A 56 23.66 -3.93 18.80
C GLY A 56 24.43 -3.47 17.55
N ILE A 57 23.75 -3.16 16.45
CA ILE A 57 24.37 -2.75 15.19
C ILE A 57 24.68 -1.26 15.22
N LYS A 58 25.97 -0.89 15.20
CA LYS A 58 26.43 0.50 15.39
C LYS A 58 26.20 1.39 14.18
N SER A 59 26.25 0.84 12.97
CA SER A 59 25.94 1.59 11.75
C SER A 59 24.46 2.00 11.71
N ALA A 60 23.55 1.11 12.10
CA ALA A 60 22.12 1.40 12.28
C ALA A 60 21.87 2.48 13.35
N GLU A 61 22.52 2.35 14.51
CA GLU A 61 22.38 3.31 15.62
C GLU A 61 22.76 4.75 15.19
N LYS A 62 23.66 4.87 14.21
CA LYS A 62 24.11 6.15 13.64
C LYS A 62 23.29 6.60 12.41
N GLY A 63 22.23 5.88 12.06
CA GLY A 63 21.39 6.16 10.89
C GLY A 63 22.07 5.96 9.54
N ARG A 64 23.14 5.15 9.48
CA ARG A 64 23.86 4.92 8.22
C ARG A 64 23.08 4.01 7.28
N PRO A 65 23.04 4.30 5.97
CA PRO A 65 22.44 3.41 4.97
C PRO A 65 23.00 2.00 5.01
N TYR A 66 22.17 0.99 4.76
CA TYR A 66 22.56 -0.43 4.85
C TYR A 66 23.77 -0.76 3.97
N LYS A 67 23.86 -0.14 2.79
CA LYS A 67 24.99 -0.30 1.85
C LYS A 67 26.34 0.10 2.46
N GLU A 68 26.35 0.99 3.46
CA GLU A 68 27.54 1.55 4.10
C GLU A 68 27.94 0.79 5.38
N TRP A 69 27.22 -0.27 5.73
CA TRP A 69 27.53 -1.08 6.91
C TRP A 69 28.75 -1.96 6.68
N THR A 70 29.40 -2.32 7.77
CA THR A 70 30.49 -3.29 7.73
C THR A 70 29.95 -4.70 7.42
N GLU A 71 30.77 -5.54 6.81
CA GLU A 71 30.39 -6.94 6.52
C GLU A 71 30.04 -7.73 7.79
N ALA A 72 30.69 -7.43 8.92
CA ALA A 72 30.36 -8.02 10.21
C ALA A 72 28.92 -7.68 10.65
N GLU A 73 28.50 -6.43 10.50
CA GLU A 73 27.14 -5.99 10.83
C GLU A 73 26.09 -6.59 9.90
N LYS A 74 26.37 -6.63 8.59
CA LYS A 74 25.50 -7.30 7.60
C LYS A 74 25.32 -8.79 7.93
N ASN A 75 26.40 -9.48 8.33
CA ASN A 75 26.33 -10.87 8.75
C ASN A 75 25.48 -11.08 10.02
N ILE A 76 25.55 -10.16 10.98
CA ILE A 76 24.68 -10.19 12.17
C ILE A 76 23.21 -10.05 11.76
N TRP A 77 22.90 -9.06 10.92
CA TRP A 77 21.56 -8.85 10.37
C TRP A 77 21.02 -10.11 9.68
N HIS A 78 21.75 -10.64 8.70
CA HIS A 78 21.33 -11.80 7.92
C HIS A 78 21.13 -13.05 8.77
N LYS A 79 22.02 -13.32 9.73
CA LYS A 79 21.97 -14.55 10.54
C LYS A 79 20.91 -14.51 11.64
N LYS A 80 20.63 -13.34 12.22
CA LYS A 80 19.79 -13.25 13.44
C LYS A 80 18.42 -12.65 13.21
N TYR A 81 18.29 -11.71 12.27
CA TYR A 81 17.15 -10.79 12.24
C TYR A 81 16.43 -10.74 10.90
N HIS A 82 17.10 -11.08 9.80
CA HIS A 82 16.52 -10.97 8.46
C HIS A 82 15.20 -11.75 8.32
N GLU A 83 15.16 -13.01 8.74
CA GLU A 83 13.97 -13.86 8.62
C GLU A 83 12.80 -13.42 9.50
N THR A 84 13.06 -12.70 10.59
CA THR A 84 12.03 -12.26 11.54
C THR A 84 11.54 -10.83 11.30
N ILE A 85 12.40 -9.96 10.76
CA ILE A 85 12.14 -8.53 10.60
C ILE A 85 11.80 -8.18 9.15
N ALA A 86 12.55 -8.68 8.15
CA ALA A 86 12.33 -8.28 6.75
C ALA A 86 10.87 -8.52 6.28
N PRO A 87 10.24 -9.69 6.56
CA PRO A 87 8.86 -9.92 6.16
C PRO A 87 7.86 -8.95 6.82
N LYS A 88 8.14 -8.46 8.03
CA LYS A 88 7.28 -7.52 8.77
C LYS A 88 7.36 -6.09 8.24
N THR A 89 8.36 -5.78 7.43
CA THR A 89 8.57 -4.44 6.84
C THR A 89 8.02 -4.32 5.42
N GLN A 90 7.44 -5.41 4.90
CA GLN A 90 6.82 -5.46 3.58
C GLN A 90 5.32 -5.59 3.72
N VAL A 91 4.57 -4.68 3.11
CA VAL A 91 3.11 -4.68 3.13
C VAL A 91 2.59 -4.51 1.72
N ARG A 92 1.70 -5.40 1.31
CA ARG A 92 0.92 -5.24 0.08
C ARG A 92 -0.43 -4.66 0.45
N LEU A 93 -0.77 -3.53 -0.15
CA LEU A 93 -2.08 -2.92 -0.05
C LEU A 93 -2.80 -3.05 -1.39
N THR A 94 -3.99 -3.64 -1.35
CA THR A 94 -4.94 -3.64 -2.47
C THR A 94 -6.17 -2.89 -2.01
N TYR A 95 -6.51 -1.81 -2.71
CA TYR A 95 -7.71 -1.03 -2.42
C TYR A 95 -8.59 -0.94 -3.67
N LEU A 96 -9.89 -1.05 -3.46
CA LEU A 96 -10.90 -0.81 -4.48
C LEU A 96 -11.42 0.60 -4.29
N VAL A 97 -11.34 1.42 -5.34
CA VAL A 97 -12.05 2.68 -5.43
C VAL A 97 -13.31 2.42 -6.26
N SER A 98 -14.41 2.12 -5.58
CA SER A 98 -15.76 2.26 -6.12
C SER A 98 -16.71 2.64 -4.99
N GLU A 99 -17.82 3.31 -5.32
CA GLU A 99 -18.89 3.58 -4.33
C GLU A 99 -19.55 2.29 -3.80
N ASP A 100 -19.29 1.12 -4.41
CA ASP A 100 -19.99 -0.16 -4.17
C ASP A 100 -19.03 -1.39 -4.08
N ALA A 101 -17.85 -1.24 -3.48
CA ALA A 101 -16.87 -2.35 -3.38
C ALA A 101 -17.26 -3.39 -2.30
N PHE A 102 -17.63 -4.60 -2.70
CA PHE A 102 -17.84 -5.76 -1.80
C PHE A 102 -16.63 -6.71 -1.83
N PHE A 103 -16.26 -7.30 -0.67
CA PHE A 103 -15.26 -8.38 -0.60
C PHE A 103 -15.71 -9.60 0.21
N VAL A 104 -15.19 -10.76 -0.19
CA VAL A 104 -15.36 -12.07 0.47
C VAL A 104 -14.13 -12.36 1.36
N LYS A 105 -14.42 -12.82 2.59
CA LYS A 105 -13.48 -13.07 3.68
C LYS A 105 -12.63 -14.32 3.48
N GLY A 106 -11.30 -14.20 3.60
CA GLY A 106 -10.37 -15.31 3.87
C GLY A 106 -10.14 -15.48 5.38
N LYS A 107 -9.88 -16.71 5.84
CA LYS A 107 -10.00 -17.11 7.25
C LYS A 107 -8.81 -16.73 8.15
N ASP A 108 -7.64 -16.40 7.60
CA ASP A 108 -6.36 -16.42 8.36
C ASP A 108 -5.44 -15.17 8.19
N ALA A 109 -5.96 -13.96 7.93
CA ALA A 109 -5.15 -12.72 7.88
C ALA A 109 -5.81 -11.56 8.65
N PRO A 110 -5.05 -10.60 9.22
CA PRO A 110 -5.61 -9.45 9.94
C PRO A 110 -6.63 -8.73 9.07
N SER A 111 -7.88 -8.72 9.52
CA SER A 111 -9.01 -8.26 8.72
C SER A 111 -9.18 -6.76 8.81
N VAL A 112 -9.16 -6.11 7.65
CA VAL A 112 -9.69 -4.76 7.45
C VAL A 112 -11.23 -4.87 7.37
N VAL A 113 -11.94 -4.32 8.35
CA VAL A 113 -13.41 -4.25 8.37
C VAL A 113 -13.84 -2.83 7.97
N LEU A 114 -14.66 -2.70 6.93
CA LEU A 114 -15.22 -1.42 6.48
C LEU A 114 -16.63 -1.26 7.06
N HIS A 115 -16.87 -0.17 7.78
CA HIS A 115 -18.22 0.23 8.21
C HIS A 115 -18.81 1.21 7.21
N ASP A 116 -19.98 0.83 6.72
CA ASP A 116 -20.82 1.55 5.77
C ASP A 116 -21.38 2.83 6.43
N VAL A 117 -20.97 4.00 5.92
CA VAL A 117 -21.70 5.29 5.85
C VAL A 117 -20.70 6.34 5.31
N LEU A 118 -20.96 6.86 4.10
CA LEU A 118 -20.26 7.97 3.39
C LEU A 118 -19.01 7.65 2.54
N GLY A 119 -18.96 6.55 1.78
CA GLY A 119 -17.83 6.31 0.85
C GLY A 119 -16.52 6.00 1.58
N SER A 120 -16.60 5.09 2.55
CA SER A 120 -15.55 4.83 3.55
C SER A 120 -14.40 3.96 3.03
N SER A 121 -13.18 4.52 3.01
CA SER A 121 -11.91 3.77 3.07
C SER A 121 -11.49 3.60 4.55
N TYR A 122 -10.95 2.45 4.96
CA TYR A 122 -10.28 2.28 6.25
C TYR A 122 -8.96 1.52 6.03
N ILE A 123 -7.82 2.11 6.42
CA ILE A 123 -6.53 1.43 6.42
C ILE A 123 -5.90 1.54 7.81
N TYR A 124 -5.69 0.37 8.42
CA TYR A 124 -4.87 0.21 9.62
C TYR A 124 -4.02 -1.04 9.46
N THR A 125 -2.70 -0.89 9.53
CA THR A 125 -1.78 -2.02 9.57
C THR A 125 -0.62 -1.65 10.49
N ILE A 126 -0.37 -2.48 11.51
CA ILE A 126 0.74 -2.34 12.45
C ILE A 126 1.55 -3.63 12.42
N ASN A 127 2.85 -3.49 12.18
CA ASN A 127 3.83 -4.55 12.38
C ASN A 127 4.81 -4.12 13.46
N VAL A 128 4.76 -4.81 14.60
CA VAL A 128 5.71 -4.60 15.70
C VAL A 128 6.96 -5.44 15.45
N ILE A 129 8.11 -4.78 15.48
CA ILE A 129 9.43 -5.33 15.19
C ILE A 129 10.18 -5.49 16.52
N GLY A 130 10.58 -6.73 16.86
CA GLY A 130 11.24 -7.08 18.13
C GLY A 130 11.61 -8.57 18.23
N ASP A 131 12.39 -8.95 19.26
CA ASP A 131 12.81 -10.34 19.54
C ASP A 131 12.00 -10.96 20.71
N LYS A 132 11.87 -12.28 20.69
CA LYS A 132 10.89 -13.12 21.41
C LYS A 132 11.00 -13.18 22.94
N ASN A 133 11.97 -12.51 23.58
CA ASN A 133 12.32 -12.81 24.96
C ASN A 133 12.20 -11.67 26.00
N GLU A 134 11.65 -10.49 25.68
CA GLU A 134 11.01 -9.60 26.67
C GLU A 134 10.51 -8.30 25.99
N ILE A 135 9.17 -8.16 25.92
CA ILE A 135 8.39 -6.97 25.52
C ILE A 135 8.61 -6.49 24.06
N GLU A 136 7.78 -7.02 23.16
CA GLU A 136 7.57 -6.48 21.81
C GLU A 136 6.87 -5.10 21.89
N SER A 137 7.62 -3.99 21.86
CA SER A 137 7.02 -2.65 21.62
C SER A 137 7.98 -1.59 21.06
N TYR A 138 9.26 -1.85 20.83
CA TYR A 138 10.22 -0.75 20.64
C TYR A 138 10.20 -0.09 19.25
N LEU A 139 9.85 -0.83 18.20
CA LEU A 139 9.80 -0.29 16.84
C LEU A 139 8.56 -0.79 16.11
N GLU A 140 7.78 0.15 15.61
CA GLU A 140 6.50 -0.11 14.97
C GLU A 140 6.48 0.51 13.58
N PHE A 141 6.32 -0.32 12.56
CA PHE A 141 5.94 0.16 11.23
C PHE A 141 4.42 0.14 11.12
N GLY A 142 3.84 1.27 10.73
CA GLY A 142 2.40 1.40 10.61
C GLY A 142 1.93 2.18 9.39
N LEU A 143 0.70 1.88 8.99
CA LEU A 143 -0.04 2.56 7.93
C LEU A 143 -1.33 3.13 8.50
N THR A 144 -1.59 4.39 8.20
CA THR A 144 -2.84 5.06 8.57
C THR A 144 -3.37 5.89 7.41
N ASP A 145 -4.69 5.92 7.28
CA ASP A 145 -5.38 6.85 6.42
C ASP A 145 -5.64 8.16 7.16
N ARG A 146 -5.26 9.29 6.57
CA ARG A 146 -5.53 10.61 7.14
C ARG A 146 -5.80 11.66 6.07
N ILE A 147 -6.47 12.72 6.49
CA ILE A 147 -6.65 13.92 5.66
C ILE A 147 -5.45 14.85 5.90
N LYS A 148 -4.80 15.24 4.81
CA LYS A 148 -3.72 16.24 4.81
C LYS A 148 -4.16 17.47 4.01
N LYS A 149 -3.86 18.66 4.52
CA LYS A 149 -4.03 19.91 3.78
C LYS A 149 -2.71 20.25 3.09
N ASP A 150 -2.72 20.33 1.76
CA ASP A 150 -1.58 20.80 0.97
C ASP A 150 -2.04 21.89 0.01
N LYS A 151 -1.34 23.04 0.00
CA LYS A 151 -1.68 24.22 -0.82
C LYS A 151 -3.16 24.64 -0.77
N GLY A 152 -3.81 24.46 0.38
CA GLY A 152 -5.22 24.81 0.58
C GLY A 152 -6.22 23.71 0.18
N ILE A 153 -5.76 22.64 -0.47
CA ILE A 153 -6.59 21.50 -0.90
C ILE A 153 -6.48 20.39 0.15
N TYR A 154 -7.62 19.86 0.57
CA TYR A 154 -7.66 18.68 1.43
C TYR A 154 -7.54 17.42 0.58
N GLN A 155 -6.55 16.60 0.89
CA GLN A 155 -6.29 15.34 0.21
C GLN A 155 -6.30 14.21 1.23
N ARG A 156 -6.95 13.12 0.86
CA ARG A 156 -6.89 11.86 1.61
C ARG A 156 -5.60 11.13 1.22
N VAL A 157 -4.78 10.78 2.21
CA VAL A 157 -3.48 10.15 1.99
C VAL A 157 -3.31 8.90 2.84
N ILE A 158 -2.57 7.94 2.31
CA ILE A 158 -1.99 6.84 3.08
C ILE A 158 -0.66 7.33 3.63
N THR A 159 -0.60 7.44 4.95
CA THR A 159 0.62 7.80 5.66
C THR A 159 1.30 6.54 6.16
N GLY A 160 2.49 6.27 5.65
CA GLY A 160 3.39 5.26 6.21
C GLY A 160 4.32 5.88 7.23
N TYR A 161 4.46 5.23 8.38
CA TYR A 161 5.24 5.75 9.49
C TYR A 161 6.06 4.69 10.20
N LEU A 162 7.13 5.16 10.84
CA LEU A 162 7.91 4.40 11.81
C LEU A 162 7.78 5.09 13.17
N LYS A 163 7.41 4.34 14.20
CA LYS A 163 7.26 4.83 15.56
C LYS A 163 8.24 4.09 16.47
N GLU A 164 9.08 4.86 17.16
CA GLU A 164 10.08 4.34 18.08
C GLU A 164 9.59 4.50 19.52
N HIS A 165 9.21 3.40 20.19
CA HIS A 165 8.76 3.48 21.58
C HIS A 165 9.95 3.29 22.53
N LYS A 166 10.04 4.15 23.56
CA LYS A 166 11.07 4.07 24.60
C LYS A 166 10.64 3.23 25.82
N GLY A 167 9.48 2.56 25.76
CA GLY A 167 8.92 1.68 26.79
C GLY A 167 7.42 1.40 26.55
N ILE A 168 6.75 0.69 27.47
CA ILE A 168 5.33 0.27 27.33
C ILE A 168 4.32 1.45 27.37
N SER A 169 4.73 2.64 27.81
CA SER A 169 3.81 3.77 28.02
C SER A 169 4.31 5.13 27.51
N GLU A 170 5.53 5.22 26.97
CA GLU A 170 6.08 6.48 26.48
C GLU A 170 5.70 6.71 25.02
N THR A 171 5.07 7.85 24.72
CA THR A 171 4.82 8.27 23.34
C THR A 171 6.15 8.53 22.64
N GLY A 172 6.49 7.61 21.74
CA GLY A 172 7.67 7.66 20.89
C GLY A 172 7.72 8.77 19.86
N ASP A 173 8.90 9.01 19.31
CA ASP A 173 9.09 9.89 18.15
C ASP A 173 8.48 9.23 16.90
N PHE A 174 7.65 10.00 16.19
CA PHE A 174 6.94 9.55 15.00
C PHE A 174 7.63 10.05 13.74
N LYS A 175 8.14 9.12 12.92
CA LYS A 175 8.80 9.43 11.64
C LYS A 175 7.87 9.11 10.49
N VAL A 176 7.42 10.14 9.78
CA VAL A 176 6.70 9.99 8.51
C VAL A 176 7.66 9.49 7.45
N LEU A 177 7.40 8.30 6.93
CA LEU A 177 8.15 7.75 5.79
C LEU A 177 7.59 8.32 4.49
N PHE A 178 6.26 8.35 4.34
CA PHE A 178 5.62 8.87 3.15
C PHE A 178 4.15 9.26 3.39
N ASP A 179 3.62 10.12 2.52
CA ASP A 179 2.19 10.47 2.42
C ASP A 179 1.78 10.28 0.96
N LEU A 180 1.08 9.18 0.65
CA LEU A 180 0.66 8.84 -0.71
C LEU A 180 -0.82 9.18 -0.91
N PRO A 181 -1.18 10.08 -1.85
CA PRO A 181 -2.59 10.40 -2.11
C PRO A 181 -3.39 9.21 -2.66
N PHE A 182 -4.61 9.01 -2.14
CA PHE A 182 -5.52 7.95 -2.59
C PHE A 182 -6.05 8.18 -4.01
N THR A 183 -6.24 9.45 -4.39
CA THR A 183 -6.76 9.86 -5.70
C THR A 183 -5.63 9.90 -6.72
N ARG A 184 -5.10 8.72 -7.03
CA ARG A 184 -3.90 8.56 -7.86
C ARG A 184 -4.16 8.67 -9.36
N ASN A 185 -5.42 8.71 -9.78
CA ASN A 185 -5.80 8.48 -11.17
C ASN A 185 -5.13 9.43 -12.19
N ASN A 186 -4.56 10.58 -11.78
CA ASN A 186 -3.95 11.55 -12.68
C ASN A 186 -2.63 12.20 -12.16
N MET A 187 -1.92 11.61 -11.20
CA MET A 187 -0.66 12.23 -10.72
C MET A 187 0.49 11.96 -11.67
N SER A 188 1.12 13.02 -12.20
CA SER A 188 2.30 12.94 -13.04
C SER A 188 3.58 12.69 -12.24
N ASP A 189 4.69 12.42 -12.92
CA ASP A 189 6.01 12.33 -12.28
C ASP A 189 6.40 13.66 -11.62
N GLU A 190 6.02 14.80 -12.21
CA GLU A 190 6.23 16.12 -11.59
C GLU A 190 5.44 16.26 -10.29
N ASP A 191 4.19 15.78 -10.24
CA ASP A 191 3.38 15.82 -9.03
C ASP A 191 4.04 15.02 -7.89
N PHE A 192 4.51 13.81 -8.18
CA PHE A 192 5.21 12.98 -7.19
C PHE A 192 6.55 13.59 -6.75
N LYS A 193 7.33 14.15 -7.69
CA LYS A 193 8.57 14.88 -7.36
C LYS A 193 8.28 16.09 -6.48
N SER A 194 7.17 16.81 -6.70
CA SER A 194 6.77 17.95 -5.88
C SER A 194 6.42 17.55 -4.44
N LEU A 195 5.98 16.31 -4.24
CA LEU A 195 5.79 15.71 -2.92
C LEU A 195 7.09 15.16 -2.31
N GLY A 196 8.23 15.27 -2.99
CA GLY A 196 9.54 14.82 -2.52
C GLY A 196 9.77 13.31 -2.67
N TYR A 197 9.16 12.69 -3.67
CA TYR A 197 9.49 11.32 -4.06
C TYR A 197 10.56 11.30 -5.15
N ASP A 198 11.49 10.36 -5.03
CA ASP A 198 12.31 9.91 -6.16
C ASP A 198 11.54 8.82 -6.92
N ILE A 199 11.61 8.84 -8.25
CA ILE A 199 10.79 7.99 -9.12
C ILE A 199 11.69 7.18 -10.03
N GLU A 200 11.42 5.89 -10.12
CA GLU A 200 12.03 4.97 -11.06
C GLU A 200 10.95 4.22 -11.83
N HIS A 201 11.13 4.09 -13.14
CA HIS A 201 10.28 3.26 -13.99
C HIS A 201 11.08 2.07 -14.51
N MET A 202 10.42 0.91 -14.53
CA MET A 202 10.95 -0.30 -15.13
C MET A 202 9.89 -0.90 -16.05
N GLY A 203 10.28 -1.24 -17.29
CA GLY A 203 9.36 -1.74 -18.32
C GLY A 203 8.44 -0.64 -18.87
N GLY A 204 7.48 -1.04 -19.72
CA GLY A 204 6.47 -0.14 -20.29
C GLY A 204 6.77 0.46 -21.67
N ASP A 205 8.02 0.39 -22.12
CA ASP A 205 8.42 0.92 -23.45
C ASP A 205 8.33 -0.15 -24.55
N ASP A 206 8.27 -1.42 -24.16
CA ASP A 206 8.14 -2.55 -25.08
C ASP A 206 6.66 -2.86 -25.32
N ILE A 207 6.28 -2.85 -26.59
CA ILE A 207 4.99 -3.31 -27.08
C ILE A 207 5.16 -4.66 -27.77
N TYR A 208 4.29 -5.62 -27.48
CA TYR A 208 4.21 -6.86 -28.25
C TYR A 208 2.86 -6.94 -28.96
N GLN A 209 2.86 -7.54 -30.13
CA GLN A 209 1.64 -7.86 -30.86
C GLN A 209 1.34 -9.34 -30.61
N ASP A 210 0.14 -9.66 -30.12
CA ASP A 210 -0.24 -11.05 -29.88
C ASP A 210 -0.55 -11.79 -31.19
N ASP A 211 -0.83 -13.09 -31.07
CA ASP A 211 -1.15 -13.98 -32.21
C ASP A 211 -2.44 -13.56 -32.96
N PHE A 212 -3.23 -12.62 -32.41
CA PHE A 212 -4.45 -12.07 -33.00
C PHE A 212 -4.27 -10.66 -33.59
N GLY A 213 -3.06 -10.10 -33.50
CA GLY A 213 -2.75 -8.78 -34.01
C GLY A 213 -3.01 -7.63 -33.03
N GLU A 214 -3.36 -7.90 -31.77
CA GLU A 214 -3.57 -6.87 -30.75
C GLU A 214 -2.23 -6.41 -30.16
N THR A 215 -2.02 -5.09 -30.08
CA THR A 215 -0.83 -4.51 -29.46
C THR A 215 -1.04 -4.36 -27.96
N HIS A 216 -0.18 -5.01 -27.19
CA HIS A 216 -0.15 -4.96 -25.73
C HIS A 216 1.15 -4.28 -25.28
N SER A 217 1.06 -3.35 -24.32
CA SER A 217 2.23 -2.82 -23.63
C SER A 217 2.68 -3.79 -22.55
N LEU A 218 3.99 -4.02 -22.41
CA LEU A 218 4.52 -4.69 -21.22
C LEU A 218 4.18 -3.87 -19.97
N LEU A 219 3.95 -4.58 -18.86
CA LEU A 219 3.66 -3.98 -17.56
C LEU A 219 4.72 -2.92 -17.19
N ARG A 220 4.29 -1.68 -16.94
CA ARG A 220 5.18 -0.63 -16.42
C ARG A 220 5.13 -0.66 -14.91
N ILE A 221 6.25 -1.01 -14.28
CA ILE A 221 6.40 -0.90 -12.84
C ILE A 221 6.93 0.48 -12.53
N THR A 222 6.20 1.23 -11.70
CA THR A 222 6.69 2.50 -11.17
C THR A 222 7.01 2.34 -9.70
N THR A 223 8.22 2.74 -9.31
CA THR A 223 8.72 2.72 -7.94
C THR A 223 8.91 4.15 -7.45
N LEU A 224 8.25 4.49 -6.35
CA LEU A 224 8.41 5.75 -5.62
C LEU A 224 9.27 5.49 -4.38
N LYS A 225 10.28 6.32 -4.13
CA LYS A 225 11.15 6.23 -2.95
C LYS A 225 11.08 7.52 -2.14
N LYS A 226 10.95 7.39 -0.82
CA LYS A 226 10.94 8.55 0.10
C LYS A 226 11.31 8.13 1.52
N ASN A 227 12.18 8.89 2.17
CA ASN A 227 12.61 8.70 3.57
C ASN A 227 13.00 7.25 3.93
N GLY A 228 13.57 6.48 2.98
CA GLY A 228 13.98 5.09 3.18
C GLY A 228 12.86 4.05 2.96
N ALA A 229 11.67 4.45 2.52
CA ALA A 229 10.60 3.55 2.12
C ALA A 229 10.45 3.54 0.59
N LYS A 230 10.06 2.39 0.04
CA LYS A 230 9.77 2.20 -1.38
C LYS A 230 8.32 1.79 -1.56
N ILE A 231 7.67 2.35 -2.57
CA ILE A 231 6.30 2.02 -2.95
C ILE A 231 6.31 1.66 -4.43
N TRP A 232 5.81 0.49 -4.82
CA TRP A 232 5.75 0.12 -6.23
C TRP A 232 4.42 -0.52 -6.62
N PHE A 233 4.05 -0.30 -7.87
CA PHE A 233 2.80 -0.75 -8.49
C PHE A 233 3.06 -0.96 -9.98
N GLY A 234 2.42 -1.98 -10.52
CA GLY A 234 2.40 -2.25 -11.96
C GLY A 234 1.14 -1.64 -12.57
N ASN A 235 1.30 -0.94 -13.68
CA ASN A 235 0.23 -0.53 -14.57
C ASN A 235 0.30 -1.35 -15.85
#